data_AF-A0A1Y6HCI7-F1
#
_entry.id   AF-A0A1Y6HCI7-F1
#
_cell.length_a   1.000
_cell.length_b   1.000
_cell.length_c   1.000
_cell.angle_alpha   90.00
_cell.angle_beta   90.00
_cell.angle_gamma   90.00
#
_symmetry.space_group_name_H-M   'P 1'
#
loop_
_entity.id
_entity.type
_entity.pdbx_description
1 polymer ?
#
loop_
_entity_poly.entity_id
_entity_poly.type
_entity_poly.pdbx_seq_one_letter_code
_entity_poly.pdbx_strand_id
1 'polypeptide(L)'
;MAERFTLYAGEPIASILAGYEDNRSGRINQVAADYRQLIAALVPSFSGPQWQLLADVLDDGALDESGLKFAWASVADSAEDGMGEKWDVDVDDLAQRVRALSAPQLIALREVIARYRNSIDGSGDALELLQQCGAKVVADNAGSTGHHW
;
A
#
# COMPACT_ATOMS: atom_id res chain seq x y z
N MET A 1 -15.74 11.83 -19.21
CA MET A 1 -15.24 13.14 -19.69
C MET A 1 -13.72 13.02 -19.77
N ALA A 2 -13.09 13.43 -20.86
CA ALA A 2 -11.63 13.35 -20.98
C ALA A 2 -11.02 14.70 -20.58
N GLU A 3 -10.07 14.67 -19.66
CA GLU A 3 -9.31 15.85 -19.25
C GLU A 3 -7.97 15.87 -19.97
N ARG A 4 -7.53 17.05 -20.41
CA ARG A 4 -6.23 17.24 -21.06
C ARG A 4 -5.26 17.87 -20.08
N PHE A 5 -4.19 17.16 -19.79
CA PHE A 5 -3.06 17.67 -19.01
C PHE A 5 -1.74 17.36 -19.73
N THR A 6 -0.68 18.03 -19.30
CA THR A 6 0.68 17.83 -19.81
C THR A 6 1.52 17.19 -18.71
N LEU A 7 2.35 16.21 -19.08
CA LEU A 7 3.22 15.49 -18.16
C LEU A 7 4.64 15.40 -18.74
N TYR A 8 5.64 15.35 -17.88
CA TYR A 8 7.02 15.07 -18.29
C TYR A 8 7.21 13.57 -18.47
N ALA A 9 7.61 13.15 -19.67
CA ALA A 9 7.89 11.74 -19.96
C ALA A 9 9.34 11.41 -19.60
N GLY A 10 9.56 10.98 -18.35
CA GLY A 10 10.82 10.36 -17.93
C GLY A 10 11.06 9.03 -18.65
N GLU A 11 12.23 8.41 -18.41
CA GLU A 11 12.63 7.15 -19.04
C GLU A 11 11.55 6.04 -18.98
N PRO A 12 10.85 5.80 -17.84
CA PRO A 12 9.82 4.76 -17.78
C PRO A 12 8.66 5.02 -18.75
N ILE A 13 8.19 6.27 -18.82
CA ILE A 13 7.09 6.66 -19.71
C ILE A 13 7.57 6.60 -21.17
N ALA A 14 8.76 7.12 -21.47
CA ALA A 14 9.33 7.07 -22.81
C ALA A 14 9.47 5.62 -23.31
N SER A 15 9.91 4.70 -22.43
CA SER A 15 10.07 3.29 -22.75
C SER A 15 8.73 2.60 -23.04
N ILE A 16 7.68 2.91 -22.27
CA ILE A 16 6.33 2.37 -22.48
C ILE A 16 5.70 2.89 -23.78
N LEU A 17 6.07 4.10 -24.20
CA LEU A 17 5.56 4.78 -25.39
C LEU A 17 6.30 4.43 -26.68
N ALA A 18 7.48 3.80 -26.61
CA ALA A 18 8.26 3.44 -27.78
C ALA A 18 7.45 2.52 -28.71
N GLY A 19 7.26 2.93 -29.98
CA GLY A 19 6.47 2.19 -30.97
C GLY A 19 4.95 2.46 -30.93
N TYR A 20 4.50 3.43 -30.13
CA TYR A 20 3.10 3.87 -30.02
C TYR A 20 2.92 5.36 -30.36
N GLU A 21 3.69 5.89 -31.31
CA GLU A 21 3.74 7.32 -31.65
C GLU A 21 2.37 7.89 -32.02
N ASP A 22 1.57 7.12 -32.77
CA ASP A 22 0.23 7.52 -33.21
C ASP A 22 -0.87 7.31 -32.14
N ASN A 23 -0.55 6.67 -31.01
CA ASN A 23 -1.52 6.35 -29.96
C ASN A 23 -0.94 6.42 -28.52
N ARG A 24 -0.13 7.45 -28.24
CA ARG A 24 0.51 7.60 -26.92
C ARG A 24 -0.51 7.68 -25.78
N SER A 25 -1.58 8.44 -25.96
CA SER A 25 -2.65 8.58 -24.96
C SER A 25 -3.37 7.26 -24.70
N GLY A 26 -3.70 6.49 -25.75
CA GLY A 26 -4.30 5.18 -25.59
C GLY A 26 -3.38 4.21 -24.86
N ARG A 27 -2.08 4.22 -25.19
CA ARG A 27 -1.08 3.37 -24.52
C ARG A 27 -0.95 3.68 -23.03
N ILE A 28 -0.87 4.95 -22.65
CA ILE A 28 -0.81 5.36 -21.22
C ILE A 28 -2.06 4.90 -20.47
N ASN A 29 -3.25 5.12 -21.04
CA ASN A 29 -4.49 4.70 -20.40
C ASN A 29 -4.58 3.17 -20.24
N GLN A 30 -4.13 2.41 -21.25
CA GLN A 30 -4.09 0.95 -21.17
C GLN A 30 -3.17 0.48 -20.04
N VAL A 31 -1.93 1.00 -19.97
CA VAL A 31 -0.97 0.62 -18.92
C VAL A 31 -1.47 1.02 -17.53
N ALA A 32 -2.09 2.20 -17.39
CA ALA A 32 -2.69 2.61 -16.12
C ALA A 32 -3.85 1.68 -15.71
N ALA A 33 -4.68 1.25 -16.65
CA ALA A 33 -5.76 0.30 -16.40
C ALA A 33 -5.22 -1.08 -15.98
N ASP A 34 -4.22 -1.60 -16.69
CA ASP A 34 -3.58 -2.89 -16.39
C ASP A 34 -2.89 -2.85 -15.02
N TYR A 35 -2.13 -1.79 -14.75
CA TYR A 35 -1.49 -1.58 -13.44
C TYR A 35 -2.52 -1.56 -12.31
N ARG A 36 -3.63 -0.81 -12.47
CA ARG A 36 -4.71 -0.78 -11.47
C ARG A 36 -5.31 -2.17 -11.23
N GLN A 37 -5.50 -2.99 -12.26
CA GLN A 37 -5.97 -4.37 -12.11
C GLN A 37 -4.96 -5.24 -11.36
N LEU A 38 -3.67 -5.11 -11.68
CA LEU A 38 -2.60 -5.82 -10.99
C LEU A 38 -2.53 -5.45 -9.51
N ILE A 39 -2.58 -4.16 -9.19
CA ILE A 39 -2.62 -3.71 -7.79
C ILE A 39 -3.82 -4.32 -7.08
N ALA A 40 -5.03 -4.19 -7.62
CA ALA A 40 -6.22 -4.77 -7.00
C ALA A 40 -6.11 -6.29 -6.76
N ALA A 41 -5.48 -7.03 -7.68
CA ALA A 41 -5.23 -8.46 -7.51
C ALA A 41 -4.19 -8.75 -6.40
N LEU A 42 -3.12 -7.96 -6.34
CA LEU A 42 -1.94 -8.21 -5.51
C LEU A 42 -1.97 -7.59 -4.12
N VAL A 43 -2.87 -6.63 -3.84
CA VAL A 43 -2.97 -6.03 -2.50
C VAL A 43 -3.13 -7.14 -1.44
N PRO A 44 -2.27 -7.17 -0.40
CA PRO A 44 -2.37 -8.12 0.69
C PRO A 44 -3.60 -7.86 1.57
N SER A 45 -4.04 -8.87 2.30
CA SER A 45 -5.14 -8.73 3.25
C SER A 45 -4.61 -8.58 4.67
N PHE A 46 -5.08 -7.54 5.36
CA PHE A 46 -4.80 -7.25 6.77
C PHE A 46 -6.09 -6.85 7.48
N SER A 47 -6.10 -6.86 8.81
CA SER A 47 -7.22 -6.29 9.56
C SER A 47 -7.23 -4.76 9.50
N GLY A 48 -8.33 -4.16 9.96
CA GLY A 48 -8.45 -2.70 9.99
C GLY A 48 -7.34 -2.03 10.81
N PRO A 49 -7.09 -2.46 12.06
CA PRO A 49 -6.03 -1.88 12.86
C PRO A 49 -4.63 -2.11 12.30
N GLN A 50 -4.38 -3.27 11.67
CA GLN A 50 -3.12 -3.53 10.96
C GLN A 50 -2.91 -2.53 9.81
N TRP A 51 -3.94 -2.23 9.02
CA TRP A 51 -3.84 -1.23 7.96
C TRP A 51 -3.57 0.18 8.49
N GLN A 52 -4.19 0.55 9.61
CA GLN A 52 -3.98 1.84 10.26
C GLN A 52 -2.54 1.97 10.80
N LEU A 53 -2.03 0.93 11.46
CA LEU A 53 -0.63 0.87 11.90
C LEU A 53 0.33 1.00 10.72
N LEU A 54 0.12 0.24 9.64
CA LEU A 54 0.96 0.32 8.43
C LEU A 54 0.96 1.73 7.82
N ALA A 55 -0.19 2.40 7.79
CA ALA A 55 -0.30 3.75 7.25
C ALA A 55 0.41 4.82 8.11
N ASP A 56 0.42 4.65 9.44
CA ASP A 56 1.13 5.49 10.39
C ASP A 56 2.66 5.31 10.28
N VAL A 57 3.12 4.06 10.18
CA VAL A 57 4.55 3.71 10.31
C VAL A 57 5.31 3.79 8.98
N LEU A 58 4.70 3.42 7.85
CA LEU A 58 5.41 3.28 6.58
C LEU A 58 5.46 4.59 5.82
N ASP A 59 6.37 5.51 6.17
CA ASP A 59 6.54 6.81 5.50
C ASP A 59 7.03 6.72 4.04
N ASP A 60 7.17 7.89 3.38
CA ASP A 60 7.63 7.94 1.98
C ASP A 60 9.08 7.45 1.81
N GLY A 61 9.90 7.49 2.86
CA GLY A 61 11.24 6.93 2.87
C GLY A 61 11.24 5.40 2.96
N ALA A 62 10.38 4.84 3.81
CA ALA A 62 10.21 3.39 3.93
C ALA A 62 9.64 2.75 2.64
N LEU A 63 8.95 3.53 1.81
CA LEU A 63 8.27 3.06 0.61
C LEU A 63 8.96 3.45 -0.71
N ASP A 64 10.16 4.03 -0.65
CA ASP A 64 10.96 4.25 -1.85
C ASP A 64 11.45 2.94 -2.48
N GLU A 65 12.00 3.00 -3.70
CA GLU A 65 12.41 1.81 -4.46
C GLU A 65 13.45 0.94 -3.73
N SER A 66 14.28 1.57 -2.88
CA SER A 66 15.35 0.92 -2.13
C SER A 66 14.92 0.44 -0.74
N GLY A 67 14.00 1.17 -0.12
CA GLY A 67 13.45 0.96 1.23
C GLY A 67 12.30 -0.04 1.25
N LEU A 68 11.60 -0.23 0.14
CA LEU A 68 10.39 -1.06 0.10
C LEU A 68 10.62 -2.50 0.59
N LYS A 69 11.78 -3.10 0.31
CA LYS A 69 12.15 -4.45 0.79
C LYS A 69 12.42 -4.51 2.31
N PHE A 70 12.57 -3.36 2.95
CA PHE A 70 12.81 -3.17 4.37
C PHE A 70 11.60 -2.56 5.09
N ALA A 71 10.44 -2.41 4.44
CA ALA A 71 9.22 -1.91 5.07
C ALA A 71 8.87 -2.68 6.36
N TRP A 72 9.16 -3.99 6.40
CA TRP A 72 8.99 -4.81 7.60
C TRP A 72 9.82 -4.35 8.80
N ALA A 73 11.00 -3.76 8.56
CA ALA A 73 11.88 -3.27 9.63
C ALA A 73 11.27 -2.04 10.30
N SER A 74 10.73 -1.10 9.52
CA SER A 74 9.99 0.05 10.07
C SER A 74 8.81 -0.40 10.93
N VAL A 75 8.08 -1.44 10.51
CA VAL A 75 7.01 -2.04 11.33
C VAL A 75 7.57 -2.60 12.63
N ALA A 76 8.62 -3.43 12.57
CA ALA A 76 9.23 -4.02 13.75
C ALA A 76 9.74 -2.96 14.75
N ASP A 77 10.44 -1.93 14.24
CA ASP A 77 11.02 -0.86 15.06
C ASP A 77 9.93 -0.02 15.77
N SER A 78 8.72 0.07 15.18
CA SER A 78 7.58 0.79 15.77
C SER A 78 7.03 0.17 17.05
N ALA A 79 7.45 -1.06 17.40
CA ALA A 79 7.11 -1.68 18.68
C ALA A 79 7.66 -0.85 19.86
N GLU A 80 8.87 -0.29 19.73
CA GLU A 80 9.48 0.55 20.77
C GLU A 80 8.73 1.87 20.97
N ASP A 81 8.02 2.33 19.93
CA ASP A 81 7.19 3.55 19.94
C ASP A 81 5.76 3.30 20.48
N GLY A 82 5.42 2.07 20.88
CA GLY A 82 4.10 1.71 21.41
C GLY A 82 3.00 1.59 20.35
N MET A 83 3.33 1.46 19.06
CA MET A 83 2.33 1.37 17.99
C MET A 83 1.44 0.14 18.09
N GLY A 84 1.95 -0.97 18.65
CA GLY A 84 1.17 -2.18 18.90
C GLY A 84 0.04 -1.93 19.90
N GLU A 85 0.31 -1.23 21.00
CA GLU A 85 -0.71 -0.88 22.00
C GLU A 85 -1.72 0.13 21.43
N LYS A 86 -1.24 1.14 20.69
CA LYS A 86 -2.10 2.16 20.07
C LYS A 86 -3.18 1.56 19.18
N TRP A 87 -2.82 0.52 18.41
CA TRP A 87 -3.69 -0.08 17.41
C TRP A 87 -4.21 -1.47 17.81
N ASP A 88 -3.88 -2.00 18.98
CA ASP A 88 -4.19 -3.37 19.40
C ASP A 88 -3.71 -4.43 18.38
N VAL A 89 -2.45 -4.33 17.97
CA VAL A 89 -1.82 -5.18 16.95
C VAL A 89 -0.53 -5.82 17.49
N ASP A 90 -0.37 -7.13 17.26
CA ASP A 90 0.91 -7.82 17.40
C ASP A 90 1.87 -7.35 16.30
N VAL A 91 2.81 -6.47 16.69
CA VAL A 91 3.75 -5.83 15.77
C VAL A 91 4.72 -6.84 15.17
N ASP A 92 5.15 -7.84 15.94
CA ASP A 92 6.11 -8.85 15.50
C ASP A 92 5.47 -9.77 14.45
N ASP A 93 4.23 -10.22 14.67
CA ASP A 93 3.47 -10.98 13.66
C ASP A 93 3.27 -10.15 12.38
N LEU A 94 2.84 -8.89 12.53
CA LEU A 94 2.61 -8.02 11.38
C LEU A 94 3.91 -7.80 10.59
N ALA A 95 5.03 -7.53 11.26
CA ALA A 95 6.33 -7.36 10.62
C ALA A 95 6.77 -8.63 9.87
N GLN A 96 6.57 -9.82 10.46
CA GLN A 96 6.86 -11.09 9.77
C GLN A 96 5.99 -11.28 8.52
N ARG A 97 4.70 -10.94 8.60
CA ARG A 97 3.78 -11.01 7.46
C ARG A 97 4.17 -10.04 6.35
N VAL A 98 4.55 -8.80 6.69
CA VAL A 98 5.07 -7.82 5.74
C VAL A 98 6.37 -8.30 5.11
N ARG A 99 7.29 -8.88 5.90
CA ARG A 99 8.56 -9.46 5.42
C ARG A 99 8.35 -10.61 4.44
N ALA A 100 7.28 -11.38 4.60
CA ALA A 100 6.93 -12.49 3.73
C ALA A 100 6.26 -12.06 2.41
N LEU A 101 5.90 -10.78 2.24
CA LEU A 101 5.31 -10.29 1.01
C LEU A 101 6.29 -10.36 -0.15
N SER A 102 5.80 -10.80 -1.30
CA SER A 102 6.54 -10.69 -2.55
C SER A 102 6.70 -9.22 -2.99
N ALA A 103 7.71 -8.94 -3.82
CA ALA A 103 7.92 -7.60 -4.39
C ALA A 103 6.65 -6.98 -5.02
N PRO A 104 5.86 -7.70 -5.85
CA PRO A 104 4.61 -7.14 -6.39
C PRO A 104 3.57 -6.78 -5.32
N GLN A 105 3.49 -7.54 -4.23
CA GLN A 105 2.58 -7.25 -3.12
C GLN A 105 3.07 -6.04 -2.30
N LEU A 106 4.38 -5.88 -2.13
CA LEU A 106 4.95 -4.68 -1.50
C LEU A 106 4.67 -3.43 -2.35
N ILE A 107 4.77 -3.51 -3.68
CA ILE A 107 4.38 -2.41 -4.57
C ILE A 107 2.90 -2.07 -4.40
N ALA A 108 2.04 -3.08 -4.28
CA ALA A 108 0.61 -2.89 -4.04
C ALA A 108 0.32 -2.28 -2.67
N LEU A 109 1.03 -2.71 -1.62
CA LEU A 109 0.97 -2.12 -0.28
C LEU A 109 1.33 -0.63 -0.33
N ARG A 110 2.46 -0.28 -0.97
CA ARG A 110 2.90 1.10 -1.17
C ARG A 110 1.84 1.93 -1.87
N GLU A 111 1.28 1.43 -2.97
CA GLU A 111 0.28 2.15 -3.75
C GLU A 111 -0.94 2.54 -2.91
N VAL A 112 -1.44 1.61 -2.07
CA VAL A 112 -2.58 1.87 -1.18
C VAL A 112 -2.23 2.95 -0.15
N ILE A 113 -1.07 2.86 0.51
CA ILE A 113 -0.64 3.83 1.52
C ILE A 113 -0.41 5.22 0.91
N ALA A 114 0.25 5.28 -0.25
CA ALA A 114 0.49 6.54 -0.96
C ALA A 114 -0.83 7.22 -1.34
N ARG A 115 -1.81 6.48 -1.86
CA ARG A 115 -3.15 7.01 -2.16
C ARG A 115 -3.86 7.49 -0.92
N TYR A 116 -3.82 6.72 0.16
CA TYR A 116 -4.42 7.09 1.43
C TYR A 116 -3.88 8.44 1.90
N ARG A 117 -2.56 8.62 1.97
CA ARG A 117 -1.94 9.89 2.38
C ARG A 117 -2.33 11.07 1.53
N ASN A 118 -2.37 10.89 0.21
CA ASN A 118 -2.77 11.95 -0.71
C ASN A 118 -4.29 12.24 -0.68
N SER A 119 -5.08 11.41 0.01
CA SER A 119 -6.53 11.57 0.18
C SER A 119 -6.91 12.12 1.56
N ILE A 120 -5.97 12.21 2.51
CA ILE A 120 -6.24 12.77 3.83
C ILE A 120 -6.44 14.28 3.69
N ASP A 121 -7.66 14.74 3.94
CA ASP A 121 -8.02 16.16 4.02
C ASP A 121 -8.37 16.61 5.45
N GLY A 122 -8.17 15.72 6.44
CA GLY A 122 -8.51 15.94 7.84
C GLY A 122 -9.97 15.65 8.18
N SER A 123 -10.77 15.13 7.23
CA SER A 123 -12.14 14.71 7.43
C SER A 123 -12.32 13.23 7.08
N GLY A 124 -13.16 12.53 7.85
CA GLY A 124 -13.54 11.14 7.57
C GLY A 124 -12.88 10.08 8.45
N ASP A 125 -13.42 8.87 8.37
CA ASP A 125 -12.90 7.70 9.06
C ASP A 125 -11.68 7.14 8.31
N ALA A 126 -10.58 6.95 9.02
CA ALA A 126 -9.31 6.52 8.42
C ALA A 126 -9.42 5.13 7.75
N LEU A 127 -10.18 4.21 8.34
CA LEU A 127 -10.34 2.87 7.78
C LEU A 127 -11.18 2.91 6.49
N GLU A 128 -12.25 3.71 6.48
CA GLU A 128 -13.06 3.93 5.29
C GLU A 128 -12.21 4.51 4.14
N LEU A 129 -11.36 5.50 4.42
CA LEU A 129 -10.45 6.08 3.43
C LEU A 129 -9.42 5.05 2.91
N LEU A 130 -8.86 4.23 3.80
CA LEU A 130 -7.94 3.14 3.40
C LEU A 130 -8.64 2.14 2.47
N GLN A 131 -9.89 1.75 2.77
CA GLN A 131 -10.68 0.86 1.92
C GLN A 131 -10.96 1.49 0.54
N GLN A 132 -11.31 2.78 0.50
CA GLN A 132 -11.49 3.53 -0.75
C GLN A 132 -10.19 3.59 -1.59
N CYS A 133 -9.04 3.60 -0.92
CA CYS A 133 -7.72 3.56 -1.56
C CYS A 133 -7.29 2.15 -2.00
N GLY A 134 -8.07 1.12 -1.67
CA GLY A 134 -7.88 -0.25 -2.13
C GLY A 134 -7.39 -1.23 -1.05
N ALA A 135 -7.33 -0.83 0.22
CA ALA A 135 -7.00 -1.74 1.31
C ALA A 135 -7.98 -2.93 1.37
N LYS A 136 -7.46 -4.15 1.40
CA LYS A 136 -8.26 -5.36 1.63
C LYS A 136 -8.32 -5.65 3.12
N VAL A 137 -9.47 -5.37 3.72
CA VAL A 137 -9.71 -5.57 5.15
C VAL A 137 -10.33 -6.95 5.36
N VAL A 138 -9.71 -7.75 6.25
CA VAL A 138 -10.29 -8.99 6.76
C VAL A 138 -10.71 -8.81 8.21
N ALA A 139 -11.70 -9.59 8.66
CA ALA A 139 -12.05 -9.62 10.07
C ALA A 139 -10.82 -10.08 10.87
N ASP A 140 -10.58 -9.46 12.03
CA ASP A 140 -9.59 -9.99 12.96
C ASP A 140 -10.04 -11.39 13.35
N ASN A 141 -9.27 -12.39 12.93
CA ASN A 141 -9.30 -13.69 13.58
C ASN A 141 -8.64 -13.48 14.93
N ALA A 142 -9.39 -12.95 15.89
CA ALA A 142 -8.99 -12.94 17.28
C ALA A 142 -8.60 -14.37 17.63
N GLY A 143 -7.28 -14.61 17.67
CA GLY A 143 -6.71 -15.88 18.06
C GLY A 143 -7.18 -16.16 19.47
N SER A 144 -8.18 -17.02 19.58
CA SER A 144 -8.51 -17.77 20.78
C SER A 144 -7.29 -18.62 21.14
N THR A 145 -6.27 -18.03 21.75
CA THR A 145 -5.30 -18.76 22.56
C THR A 145 -5.86 -18.80 23.97
N GLY A 146 -6.92 -19.60 24.14
CA GLY A 146 -7.25 -20.16 25.44
C GLY A 146 -6.10 -21.04 25.88
N HIS A 147 -5.12 -20.46 26.58
CA HIS A 147 -4.24 -21.23 27.46
C HIS A 147 -5.06 -21.73 28.63
N HIS A 148 -5.63 -22.93 28.47
CA HIS A 148 -5.96 -23.77 29.60
C HIS A 148 -4.65 -24.30 30.20
N TRP A 149 -4.45 -23.93 31.46
CA TRP A 149 -3.43 -24.39 32.39
C TRP A 149 -3.39 -25.92 32.53
#